data_AF-A0A2M7RPZ6-F1
#
_entry.id   AF-A0A2M7RPZ6-F1
#
_cell.length_a   1.000
_cell.length_b   1.000
_cell.length_c   1.000
_cell.angle_alpha   90.00
_cell.angle_beta   90.00
_cell.angle_gamma   90.00
#
_symmetry.space_group_name_H-M   'P 1'
#
loop_
_entity.id
_entity.type
_entity.pdbx_description
1 polymer ?
#
loop_
_entity_poly.entity_id
_entity_poly.type
_entity_poly.pdbx_seq_one_letter_code
_entity_poly.pdbx_strand_id
1 'polypeptide(L)'
;MIEGNGRFYLNENIRFLYIALGSLYETEGHIILANDIGYIEDRDSERVKEQIEIVAKLLNGFIRSIKNQKSNIKESVNSEQIAVN
;
A
#
# COMPACT_ATOMS: atom_id res chain seq x y z
N MET A 1 20.36 20.02 2.44
CA MET A 1 20.33 19.39 1.11
C MET A 1 19.38 18.20 1.14
N ILE A 2 18.08 18.47 1.02
CA ILE A 2 16.93 17.54 1.14
C ILE A 2 15.92 17.78 -0.01
N GLU A 3 16.08 18.85 -0.77
CA GLU A 3 15.04 19.46 -1.62
C GLU A 3 14.70 18.66 -2.90
N GLY A 4 15.49 17.63 -3.27
CA GLY A 4 15.24 16.77 -4.44
C GLY A 4 14.85 15.31 -4.16
N ASN A 5 15.10 14.78 -2.96
CA ASN A 5 14.97 13.34 -2.67
C ASN A 5 13.55 12.89 -2.32
N GLY A 6 12.65 13.83 -2.01
CA GLY A 6 11.28 13.51 -1.61
C GLY A 6 10.53 12.70 -2.66
N ARG A 7 10.68 13.03 -3.96
CA ARG A 7 9.99 12.29 -5.04
C ARG A 7 10.46 10.84 -5.17
N PHE A 8 11.78 10.62 -5.06
CA PHE A 8 12.35 9.29 -5.12
C PHE A 8 11.87 8.45 -3.94
N TYR A 9 11.91 9.00 -2.73
CA TYR A 9 11.45 8.32 -1.52
C TYR A 9 9.96 7.95 -1.58
N LEU A 10 9.09 8.83 -2.09
CA LEU A 10 7.66 8.52 -2.25
C LEU A 10 7.41 7.38 -3.25
N ASN A 11 8.19 7.30 -4.32
CA ASN A 11 8.08 6.19 -5.29
C ASN A 11 8.49 4.86 -4.67
N GLU A 12 9.57 4.85 -3.88
CA GLU A 12 10.03 3.65 -3.18
C GLU A 12 9.03 3.21 -2.11
N ASN A 13 8.45 4.15 -1.37
CA ASN A 13 7.39 3.86 -0.40
C ASN A 13 6.18 3.22 -1.08
N ILE A 14 5.72 3.77 -2.22
CA ILE A 14 4.61 3.18 -2.96
C ILE A 14 4.96 1.76 -3.43
N ARG A 15 6.18 1.54 -3.95
CA ARG A 15 6.64 0.21 -4.37
C ARG A 15 6.64 -0.77 -3.20
N PHE A 16 7.18 -0.37 -2.05
CA PHE A 16 7.20 -1.18 -0.84
C PHE A 16 5.80 -1.56 -0.37
N LEU A 17 4.86 -0.61 -0.37
CA LEU A 17 3.47 -0.86 0.01
C LEU A 17 2.75 -1.82 -0.95
N TYR A 18 3.06 -1.77 -2.24
CA TYR A 18 2.53 -2.75 -3.19
C TYR A 18 3.07 -4.16 -2.96
N ILE A 19 4.35 -4.29 -2.59
CA ILE A 19 4.93 -5.59 -2.20
C ILE A 19 4.21 -6.13 -0.96
N ALA A 20 4.03 -5.30 0.07
CA ALA A 20 3.31 -5.69 1.28
C ALA A 20 1.86 -6.13 0.98
N LEU A 21 1.17 -5.43 0.07
CA LEU A 21 -0.17 -5.80 -0.36
C LEU A 21 -0.19 -7.14 -1.10
N GLY A 22 0.82 -7.40 -1.95
CA GLY A 22 0.99 -8.69 -2.61
C GLY A 22 1.18 -9.84 -1.63
N SER A 23 2.08 -9.68 -0.65
CA SER A 23 2.31 -10.68 0.40
C SER A 23 1.08 -10.91 1.29
N LEU A 24 0.27 -9.87 1.52
CA LEU A 24 -0.98 -10.00 2.24
C LEU A 24 -1.98 -10.90 1.50
N TYR A 25 -2.16 -10.70 0.20
CA TYR A 25 -3.05 -11.54 -0.61
C TYR A 25 -2.53 -12.96 -0.80
N GLU A 26 -1.21 -13.15 -0.86
CA GLU A 26 -0.63 -14.49 -0.83
C GLU A 26 -0.93 -15.21 0.49
N THR A 27 -0.86 -14.49 1.61
CA THR A 27 -1.25 -15.02 2.93
C THR A 27 -2.73 -15.41 2.97
N GLU A 28 -3.62 -14.58 2.40
CA GLU A 28 -5.04 -14.91 2.24
C GLU A 28 -5.24 -16.22 1.47
N GLY A 29 -4.52 -16.38 0.36
CA GLY A 29 -4.53 -17.62 -0.42
C GLY A 29 -4.11 -18.84 0.39
N HIS A 30 -3.05 -18.72 1.20
CA HIS A 30 -2.62 -19.81 2.10
C HIS A 30 -3.67 -20.15 3.16
N ILE A 31 -4.37 -19.15 3.72
CA ILE A 31 -5.44 -19.38 4.71
C ILE A 31 -6.62 -20.11 4.08
N ILE A 32 -7.04 -19.70 2.88
CA ILE A 32 -8.11 -20.37 2.13
C ILE A 32 -7.73 -21.83 1.87
N LEU A 33 -6.53 -22.07 1.33
CA LEU A 33 -6.06 -23.41 1.03
C LEU A 33 -5.97 -24.28 2.30
N ALA A 34 -5.45 -23.74 3.40
CA ALA A 34 -5.35 -24.45 4.67
C ALA A 34 -6.73 -24.85 5.21
N ASN A 35 -7.75 -24.01 5.02
CA ASN A 35 -9.11 -24.32 5.41
C ASN A 35 -9.72 -25.40 4.48
N ASP A 36 -9.55 -25.28 3.17
CA ASP A 36 -10.06 -26.24 2.18
C ASP A 36 -9.54 -27.66 2.40
N ILE A 37 -8.29 -27.81 2.86
CA ILE A 37 -7.68 -29.12 3.17
C ILE A 37 -7.88 -29.56 4.64
N GLY A 38 -8.65 -28.80 5.42
CA GLY A 38 -9.01 -29.14 6.81
C GLY A 38 -7.88 -28.97 7.83
N TYR A 39 -6.84 -28.18 7.53
CA TYR A 39 -5.78 -27.84 8.49
C TYR A 39 -6.20 -26.78 9.52
N ILE A 40 -7.20 -25.95 9.19
CA ILE A 40 -7.78 -24.96 10.11
C ILE A 40 -9.32 -24.98 10.02
N GLU A 41 -9.97 -24.68 11.13
CA GLU A 41 -11.44 -24.57 11.20
C GLU A 41 -11.94 -23.30 10.52
N ASP A 42 -13.18 -23.34 10.03
CA ASP A 42 -13.84 -22.20 9.37
C ASP A 42 -13.84 -20.95 10.25
N ARG A 43 -14.00 -21.12 11.57
CA ARG A 43 -13.96 -20.01 12.53
C ARG A 43 -12.62 -19.28 12.53
N ASP A 44 -11.52 -20.03 12.50
CA ASP A 44 -10.17 -19.44 12.49
C ASP A 44 -9.85 -18.83 11.12
N SER A 45 -10.27 -19.49 10.03
CA SER A 45 -10.16 -18.96 8.68
C SER A 45 -10.88 -17.61 8.55
N GLU A 46 -12.12 -17.52 9.03
CA GLU A 46 -12.92 -16.30 8.98
C GLU A 46 -12.28 -15.17 9.80
N ARG A 47 -11.83 -15.47 11.02
CA ARG A 47 -11.14 -14.49 11.89
C ARG A 47 -9.88 -13.92 11.23
N VAL A 48 -9.11 -14.73 10.52
CA VAL A 48 -7.91 -14.26 9.81
C VAL A 48 -8.29 -13.45 8.57
N LYS A 49 -9.32 -13.87 7.81
CA LYS A 49 -9.84 -13.10 6.66
C LYS A 49 -10.31 -11.70 7.06
N GLU A 50 -11.01 -11.56 8.20
CA GLU A 50 -11.40 -10.26 8.73
C GLU A 50 -10.19 -9.35 8.98
N GLN A 51 -9.10 -9.90 9.54
CA GLN A 51 -7.87 -9.14 9.77
C GLN A 51 -7.19 -8.75 8.46
N ILE A 52 -7.15 -9.67 7.49
CA ILE A 52 -6.60 -9.41 6.16
C ILE A 52 -7.36 -8.25 5.50
N GLU A 53 -8.70 -8.23 5.58
CA GLU A 53 -9.51 -7.16 5.01
C GLU A 53 -9.19 -5.79 5.65
N ILE A 54 -9.04 -5.76 6.99
CA ILE A 54 -8.65 -4.55 7.72
C ILE A 54 -7.28 -4.05 7.25
N VAL A 55 -6.29 -4.93 7.18
CA VAL A 55 -4.92 -4.58 6.75
C VAL A 55 -4.91 -4.12 5.29
N ALA A 56 -5.66 -4.77 4.40
CA ALA A 56 -5.78 -4.39 3.00
C ALA A 56 -6.37 -2.97 2.87
N LYS A 57 -7.40 -2.64 3.65
CA LYS A 57 -7.99 -1.29 3.68
C LYS A 57 -6.97 -0.24 4.15
N LEU A 58 -6.20 -0.54 5.20
CA LEU A 58 -5.16 0.35 5.72
C LEU A 58 -4.04 0.58 4.71
N LEU A 59 -3.50 -0.49 4.10
CA LEU A 59 -2.45 -0.40 3.08
C LEU A 59 -2.92 0.41 1.87
N ASN A 60 -4.13 0.13 1.36
CA ASN A 60 -4.69 0.88 0.24
C ASN A 60 -4.94 2.35 0.60
N GLY A 61 -5.40 2.63 1.83
CA GLY A 61 -5.54 4.00 2.34
C GLY A 61 -4.21 4.73 2.38
N PHE A 62 -3.16 4.06 2.83
CA PHE A 62 -1.84 4.66 2.91
C PHE A 62 -1.21 4.89 1.53
N ILE A 63 -1.35 3.93 0.60
CA ILE A 63 -0.93 4.10 -0.80
C ILE A 63 -1.60 5.34 -1.42
N ARG A 64 -2.91 5.52 -1.19
CA ARG A 64 -3.64 6.71 -1.67
C ARG A 64 -3.08 8.00 -1.08
N SER A 65 -2.83 8.03 0.23
CA SER A 65 -2.25 9.19 0.92
C SER A 65 -0.89 9.60 0.32
N ILE A 66 0.02 8.64 0.13
CA ILE A 66 1.35 8.89 -0.43
C ILE A 66 1.27 9.33 -1.90
N LYS A 67 0.36 8.75 -2.68
CA LYS A 67 0.12 9.18 -4.07
C LYS A 67 -0.36 10.63 -4.16
N ASN A 68 -1.28 11.03 -3.29
CA ASN A 68 -1.78 12.40 -3.23
C ASN A 68 -0.67 13.38 -2.81
N GLN A 69 0.19 12.99 -1.86
CA GLN A 69 1.35 13.79 -1.50
C GLN A 69 2.29 13.98 -2.70
N LYS A 70 2.53 12.92 -3.49
CA LYS A 70 3.35 12.98 -4.70
C LYS A 70 2.76 13.90 -5.78
N SER A 71 1.43 13.90 -5.99
CA SER A 71 0.79 14.81 -6.96
C SER A 71 0.93 16.27 -6.52
N ASN A 72 0.71 16.57 -5.24
CA ASN A 72 0.82 17.93 -4.71
C ASN A 72 2.24 18.50 -4.89
N ILE A 73 3.27 17.69 -4.66
CA ILE A 73 4.68 18.09 -4.89
C ILE A 73 4.97 18.29 -6.39
N LYS A 74 4.29 17.57 -7.29
CA LYS A 74 4.43 17.77 -8.75
C LYS A 74 3.82 19.09 -9.19
N GLU A 75 2.67 19.47 -8.64
CA GLU A 75 2.01 20.74 -8.93
C GLU A 75 2.81 21.94 -8.42
N SER A 76 3.33 21.88 -7.19
CA SER A 76 4.11 22.99 -6.60
C SER A 76 5.36 23.34 -7.41
N VAL A 77 6.09 22.34 -7.90
CA VAL A 77 7.30 22.55 -8.72
C VAL A 77 6.96 23.08 -10.11
N ASN A 78 5.84 22.65 -10.70
CA ASN A 78 5.39 23.21 -11.98
C ASN A 78 4.99 24.68 -11.86
N SER A 79 4.32 25.09 -10.78
CA SER A 79 3.94 26.49 -10.56
C SER A 79 5.14 27.42 -10.36
N GLU A 80 6.19 26.97 -9.65
CA GLU A 80 7.43 27.74 -9.48
C GLU A 80 8.16 27.93 -10.82
N GLN A 81 8.22 26.90 -11.66
CA GLN A 81 8.89 26.97 -12.97
C GLN A 81 8.17 27.93 -13.94
N ILE A 82 6.85 28.09 -13.83
CA ILE A 82 6.06 29.02 -14.66
C ILE A 82 6.23 30.47 -14.18
N ALA A 83 6.39 30.71 -12.87
CA ALA A 83 6.53 32.05 -12.30
C ALA A 83 7.89 32.71 -12.55
N VAL A 84 8.89 31.96 -13.01
CA VAL A 84 10.27 32.42 -13.28
C VAL A 84 10.50 32.77 -14.77
N ASN A 85 9.50 32.54 -15.63
CA ASN A 85 9.50 32.93 -17.05
C ASN A 85 8.57 34.14 -17.29
#